data_AF-A0A836MPA0-F1
#
_entry.id   AF-A0A836MPA0-F1
#
_cell.length_a   1.000
_cell.length_b   1.000
_cell.length_c   1.000
_cell.angle_alpha   90.00
_cell.angle_beta   90.00
_cell.angle_gamma   90.00
#
_symmetry.space_group_name_H-M   'P 1'
#
loop_
_entity.id
_entity.type
_entity.pdbx_description
1 polymer ?
#
loop_
_entity_poly.entity_id
_entity_poly.type
_entity_poly.pdbx_seq_one_letter_code
_entity_poly.pdbx_strand_id
1 'polypeptide(L)'
;MSIAGKGANGQIIKNSDGLNEVKINQTPLEGQNRLNTIDAMGNGKLNPAEAAAAARIENILGKMERLPDTNAVGKNADYIITNGPNKGKTVDLMYTTKNLSQKEIDGINKFFEKNMTVPKVSGKLPDGKQQILDHLNKADIVPVDFNVLTPKNQRIFTDYVKSLPKSQQDKIIIMR
;
A
#
# COMPACT_ATOMS: atom_id res chain seq x y z
N MET A 1 -15.40 0.56 27.25
CA MET A 1 -14.66 -0.60 26.70
C MET A 1 -15.04 -0.72 25.24
N SER A 2 -14.14 -0.39 24.31
CA SER A 2 -14.43 -0.54 22.87
C SER A 2 -14.12 -1.96 22.42
N ILE A 3 -15.13 -2.61 21.88
CA ILE A 3 -15.06 -3.94 21.27
C ILE A 3 -14.36 -3.79 19.92
N ALA A 4 -13.09 -4.19 19.83
CA ALA A 4 -12.41 -4.36 18.55
C ALA A 4 -13.07 -5.55 17.83
N GLY A 5 -13.84 -5.27 16.77
CA GLY A 5 -14.55 -6.30 16.01
C GLY A 5 -13.57 -7.28 15.37
N LYS A 6 -13.82 -8.58 15.52
CA LYS A 6 -13.23 -9.64 14.67
C LYS A 6 -13.69 -9.36 13.24
N GLY A 7 -12.86 -8.70 12.43
CA GLY A 7 -13.14 -8.50 11.01
C GLY A 7 -13.31 -9.85 10.32
N ALA A 8 -14.48 -10.05 9.69
CA ALA A 8 -14.68 -11.12 8.72
C ALA A 8 -13.75 -10.88 7.52
N ASN A 9 -13.31 -11.96 6.86
CA ASN A 9 -12.50 -11.86 5.63
C ASN A 9 -13.16 -10.87 4.66
N GLY A 10 -12.42 -9.85 4.22
CA GLY A 10 -12.91 -8.87 3.25
C GLY A 10 -13.70 -7.68 3.81
N GLN A 11 -13.63 -7.37 5.10
CA GLN A 11 -14.14 -6.09 5.64
C GLN A 11 -13.01 -5.20 6.17
N ILE A 12 -13.09 -3.91 5.83
CA ILE A 12 -12.21 -2.90 6.42
C ILE A 12 -12.69 -2.60 7.84
N ILE A 13 -11.81 -2.78 8.81
CA ILE A 13 -12.05 -2.46 10.22
C ILE A 13 -11.03 -1.43 10.73
N LYS A 14 -11.31 -0.79 11.87
CA LYS A 14 -10.28 -0.04 12.59
C LYS A 14 -9.50 -0.99 13.49
N ASN A 15 -8.18 -1.02 13.37
CA ASN A 15 -7.32 -1.78 14.26
C ASN A 15 -7.12 -1.07 15.62
N SER A 16 -6.33 -1.67 16.52
CA SER A 16 -6.03 -1.12 17.84
C SER A 16 -5.38 0.27 17.82
N ASP A 17 -4.77 0.65 16.70
CA ASP A 17 -4.13 1.94 16.49
C ASP A 17 -5.06 2.98 15.82
N GLY A 18 -6.31 2.60 15.53
CA GLY A 18 -7.29 3.47 14.87
C GLY A 18 -7.10 3.61 13.35
N LEU A 19 -6.20 2.80 12.76
CA LEU A 19 -5.97 2.75 11.32
C LEU A 19 -6.89 1.75 10.63
N ASN A 20 -7.20 1.99 9.35
CA ASN A 20 -7.96 1.01 8.58
C ASN A 20 -7.10 -0.23 8.34
N GLU A 21 -7.67 -1.41 8.55
CA GLU A 21 -7.03 -2.69 8.36
C GLU A 21 -8.02 -3.65 7.71
N VAL A 22 -7.49 -4.54 6.86
CA VAL A 22 -8.24 -5.66 6.31
C VAL A 22 -7.41 -6.93 6.35
N LYS A 23 -8.09 -8.03 6.69
CA LYS A 23 -7.49 -9.36 6.71
C LYS A 23 -7.75 -10.05 5.37
N ILE A 24 -6.68 -10.29 4.60
CA ILE A 24 -6.73 -10.92 3.27
C ILE A 24 -5.51 -11.80 3.08
N ASN A 25 -5.75 -13.11 3.02
CA ASN A 25 -4.72 -14.13 2.83
C ASN A 25 -4.83 -14.87 1.49
N GLN A 26 -5.75 -14.48 0.62
CA GLN A 26 -5.99 -15.14 -0.67
C GLN A 26 -5.81 -14.17 -1.84
N THR A 27 -4.95 -14.52 -2.78
CA THR A 27 -4.77 -13.79 -4.03
C THR A 27 -5.63 -14.39 -5.14
N PRO A 28 -6.64 -13.67 -5.67
CA PRO A 28 -7.39 -14.14 -6.83
C PRO A 28 -6.51 -14.15 -8.09
N LEU A 29 -6.27 -15.35 -8.66
CA LEU A 29 -5.38 -15.50 -9.82
C LEU A 29 -5.90 -14.76 -11.07
N GLU A 30 -7.22 -14.74 -11.29
CA GLU A 30 -7.83 -14.00 -12.40
C GLU A 30 -7.48 -12.50 -12.33
N GLY A 31 -7.70 -11.89 -11.16
CA GLY A 31 -7.37 -10.48 -10.92
C GLY A 31 -5.87 -10.22 -11.05
N GLN A 32 -5.04 -11.09 -10.46
CA GLN A 32 -3.58 -10.95 -10.54
C GLN A 32 -3.09 -11.01 -11.99
N ASN A 33 -3.55 -11.99 -12.77
CA ASN A 33 -3.14 -12.14 -14.16
C ASN A 33 -3.54 -10.93 -15.01
N ARG A 34 -4.74 -10.39 -14.79
CA ARG A 34 -5.24 -9.20 -15.49
C ARG A 34 -4.48 -7.93 -15.13
N LEU A 35 -4.10 -7.77 -13.86
CA LEU A 35 -3.41 -6.59 -13.34
C LEU A 35 -1.88 -6.65 -13.51
N ASN A 36 -1.34 -7.82 -13.83
CA ASN A 36 0.08 -8.02 -14.08
C ASN A 36 0.44 -7.58 -15.51
N THR A 37 0.44 -6.28 -15.73
CA THR A 37 0.79 -5.64 -17.00
C THR A 37 2.22 -5.10 -16.94
N ILE A 38 2.78 -4.78 -18.11
CA ILE A 38 4.10 -4.13 -18.19
C ILE A 38 3.97 -2.72 -17.61
N ASP A 39 4.83 -2.39 -16.65
CA ASP A 39 4.98 -1.05 -16.12
C ASP A 39 5.79 -0.18 -17.10
N ALA A 40 5.10 0.35 -18.11
CA ALA A 40 5.72 1.14 -19.18
C ALA A 40 6.30 2.48 -18.69
N MET A 41 5.80 3.01 -17.56
CA MET A 41 6.22 4.29 -17.00
C MET A 41 7.26 4.14 -15.88
N GLY A 42 7.44 2.93 -15.34
CA GLY A 42 8.51 2.62 -14.39
C GLY A 42 9.64 1.80 -15.01
N ASN A 43 9.78 0.54 -14.60
CA ASN A 43 10.98 -0.26 -14.93
C ASN A 43 10.90 -1.07 -16.24
N GLY A 44 9.81 -0.92 -17.01
CA GLY A 44 9.57 -1.63 -18.27
C GLY A 44 9.35 -3.14 -18.10
N LYS A 45 9.02 -3.61 -16.91
CA LYS A 45 8.80 -5.04 -16.60
C LYS A 45 7.43 -5.25 -15.95
N LEU A 46 7.01 -6.52 -15.91
CA LEU A 46 5.89 -6.97 -15.10
C LEU A 46 6.14 -6.72 -13.61
N ASN A 47 5.06 -6.47 -12.86
CA ASN A 47 5.07 -6.29 -11.41
C ASN A 47 4.06 -7.24 -10.74
N PRO A 48 4.36 -8.55 -10.69
CA PRO A 48 3.38 -9.59 -10.34
C PRO A 48 2.90 -9.51 -8.89
N ALA A 49 3.72 -8.97 -7.99
CA ALA A 49 3.36 -8.85 -6.58
C ALA A 49 2.47 -7.64 -6.28
N GLU A 50 2.71 -6.53 -6.96
CA GLU A 50 1.81 -5.38 -6.92
C GLU A 50 0.46 -5.74 -7.52
N ALA A 51 0.45 -6.47 -8.64
CA ALA A 51 -0.76 -7.05 -9.21
C ALA A 51 -1.48 -8.01 -8.25
N ALA A 52 -0.73 -8.85 -7.52
CA ALA A 52 -1.29 -9.74 -6.50
C ALA A 52 -1.91 -8.96 -5.32
N ALA A 53 -1.26 -7.89 -4.87
CA ALA A 53 -1.76 -7.04 -3.78
C ALA A 53 -2.99 -6.24 -4.21
N ALA A 54 -3.01 -5.69 -5.43
CA ALA A 54 -4.18 -5.07 -6.01
C ALA A 54 -5.34 -6.07 -6.14
N ALA A 55 -5.09 -7.26 -6.71
CA ALA A 55 -6.10 -8.31 -6.85
C ALA A 55 -6.72 -8.73 -5.50
N ARG A 56 -5.89 -8.82 -4.44
CA ARG A 56 -6.34 -9.13 -3.08
C ARG A 56 -7.42 -8.16 -2.59
N ILE A 57 -7.30 -6.87 -2.90
CA ILE A 57 -8.17 -5.84 -2.35
C ILE A 57 -9.34 -5.44 -3.27
N GLU A 58 -9.45 -6.01 -4.49
CA GLU A 58 -10.55 -5.73 -5.42
C GLU A 58 -11.93 -6.08 -4.86
N ASN A 59 -12.04 -7.17 -4.09
CA ASN A 59 -13.31 -7.58 -3.49
C ASN A 59 -13.84 -6.59 -2.44
N ILE A 60 -13.00 -5.66 -1.99
CA ILE A 60 -13.32 -4.65 -0.97
C ILE A 60 -13.50 -3.29 -1.62
N LEU A 61 -12.56 -2.91 -2.49
CA LEU A 61 -12.51 -1.57 -3.05
C LEU A 61 -13.28 -1.45 -4.37
N GLY A 62 -13.43 -2.55 -5.10
CA GLY A 62 -13.91 -2.58 -6.48
C GLY A 62 -12.82 -3.07 -7.43
N LYS A 63 -13.22 -3.48 -8.65
CA LYS A 63 -12.30 -3.83 -9.73
C LYS A 63 -11.42 -2.62 -10.06
N MET A 64 -10.16 -2.90 -10.33
CA MET A 64 -9.13 -1.91 -10.64
C MET A 64 -8.59 -2.14 -12.05
N GLU A 65 -8.02 -1.09 -12.63
CA GLU A 65 -7.20 -1.16 -13.84
C GLU A 65 -5.88 -0.44 -13.57
N ARG A 66 -4.79 -0.97 -14.14
CA ARG A 66 -3.48 -0.31 -14.11
C ARG A 66 -3.62 1.03 -14.82
N LEU A 67 -3.12 2.11 -14.25
CA LEU A 67 -3.10 3.38 -14.94
C LEU A 67 -2.05 3.33 -16.07
N PRO A 68 -2.45 3.50 -17.35
CA PRO A 68 -1.53 3.36 -18.49
C PRO A 68 -0.62 4.57 -18.65
N ASP A 69 -1.07 5.75 -18.20
CA ASP A 69 -0.31 6.99 -18.15
C ASP A 69 -0.69 7.74 -16.86
N THR A 70 0.32 8.01 -16.05
CA THR A 70 0.20 8.68 -14.75
C THR A 70 -0.19 10.16 -14.89
N ASN A 71 -0.14 10.70 -16.11
CA ASN A 71 -0.63 12.03 -16.45
C ASN A 71 -2.14 12.08 -16.77
N ALA A 72 -2.78 10.95 -17.10
CA ALA A 72 -4.18 10.93 -17.54
C ALA A 72 -5.19 11.28 -16.43
N VAL A 73 -4.80 11.16 -15.15
CA VAL A 73 -5.65 11.43 -13.98
C VAL A 73 -5.07 12.51 -13.07
N GLY A 74 -3.99 13.20 -13.50
CA GLY A 74 -3.27 14.20 -12.71
C GLY A 74 -2.63 13.66 -11.43
N LYS A 75 -2.54 12.34 -11.29
CA LYS A 75 -2.09 11.59 -10.11
C LYS A 75 -1.26 10.39 -10.54
N ASN A 76 -0.02 10.33 -10.06
CA ASN A 76 0.93 9.27 -10.41
C ASN A 76 0.74 8.01 -9.55
N ALA A 77 -0.48 7.49 -9.51
CA ALA A 77 -0.85 6.28 -8.77
C ALA A 77 -0.72 5.01 -9.64
N ASP A 78 -0.68 3.84 -9.01
CA ASP A 78 -0.52 2.55 -9.71
C ASP A 78 -1.81 2.11 -10.45
N TYR A 79 -2.97 2.33 -9.82
CA TYR A 79 -4.26 1.83 -10.30
C TYR A 79 -5.39 2.86 -10.14
N ILE A 80 -6.47 2.64 -10.90
CA ILE A 80 -7.76 3.31 -10.71
C ILE A 80 -8.88 2.29 -10.52
N ILE A 81 -9.81 2.57 -9.61
CA ILE A 81 -10.98 1.73 -9.38
C ILE A 81 -12.04 2.03 -10.45
N THR A 82 -12.52 1.00 -11.14
CA THR A 82 -13.41 1.16 -12.31
C THR A 82 -14.89 0.88 -12.01
N ASN A 83 -15.21 0.32 -10.84
CA ASN A 83 -16.59 0.05 -10.43
C ASN A 83 -16.83 0.24 -8.93
N GLY A 84 -18.11 0.11 -8.53
CA GLY A 84 -18.52 0.16 -7.13
C GLY A 84 -18.43 1.56 -6.48
N PRO A 85 -18.59 1.64 -5.15
CA PRO A 85 -18.65 2.91 -4.42
C PRO A 85 -17.36 3.74 -4.45
N ASN A 86 -16.22 3.12 -4.79
CA ASN A 86 -14.94 3.80 -4.89
C ASN A 86 -14.53 4.08 -6.34
N LYS A 87 -15.43 3.89 -7.32
CA LYS A 87 -15.16 4.16 -8.73
C LYS A 87 -14.54 5.56 -8.91
N GLY A 88 -13.46 5.63 -9.68
CA GLY A 88 -12.70 6.84 -9.97
C GLY A 88 -11.61 7.17 -8.95
N LYS A 89 -11.55 6.49 -7.79
CA LYS A 89 -10.47 6.67 -6.83
C LYS A 89 -9.19 5.99 -7.31
N THR A 90 -8.08 6.66 -7.04
CA THR A 90 -6.72 6.17 -7.34
C THR A 90 -6.16 5.36 -6.19
N VAL A 91 -5.42 4.29 -6.52
CA VAL A 91 -4.82 3.34 -5.58
C VAL A 91 -3.34 3.23 -5.88
N ASP A 92 -2.52 3.29 -4.83
CA ASP A 92 -1.07 3.24 -4.94
C ASP A 92 -0.52 2.39 -3.79
N LEU A 93 0.10 1.27 -4.14
CA LEU A 93 0.43 0.21 -3.20
C LEU A 93 1.82 0.42 -2.61
N MET A 94 1.96 0.09 -1.32
CA MET A 94 3.23 0.17 -0.62
C MET A 94 3.69 -1.19 -0.12
N TYR A 95 5.01 -1.36 -0.17
CA TYR A 95 5.72 -2.56 0.29
C TYR A 95 5.27 -3.86 -0.42
N THR A 96 4.86 -3.77 -1.68
CA THR A 96 4.68 -4.93 -2.55
C THR A 96 6.04 -5.31 -3.16
N THR A 97 6.68 -6.37 -2.67
CA THR A 97 8.00 -6.82 -3.17
C THR A 97 7.90 -7.41 -4.58
N LYS A 98 8.79 -7.08 -5.51
CA LYS A 98 8.68 -7.49 -6.92
C LYS A 98 8.44 -8.99 -7.17
N ASN A 99 9.11 -9.89 -6.44
CA ASN A 99 8.99 -11.34 -6.63
C ASN A 99 8.48 -12.09 -5.39
N LEU A 100 8.09 -11.38 -4.32
CA LEU A 100 7.79 -11.98 -3.01
C LEU A 100 8.92 -12.86 -2.49
N SER A 101 10.17 -12.56 -2.88
CA SER A 101 11.32 -13.35 -2.44
C SER A 101 11.73 -12.96 -1.02
N GLN A 102 12.13 -13.95 -0.22
CA GLN A 102 12.61 -13.70 1.14
C GLN A 102 13.77 -12.70 1.16
N LYS A 103 14.65 -12.74 0.14
CA LYS A 103 15.77 -11.80 -0.01
C LYS A 103 15.32 -10.33 -0.12
N GLU A 104 14.24 -10.06 -0.86
CA GLU A 104 13.68 -8.71 -0.99
C GLU A 104 13.06 -8.26 0.33
N ILE A 105 12.30 -9.14 0.99
CA ILE A 105 11.69 -8.90 2.30
C ILE A 105 12.78 -8.61 3.35
N ASP A 106 13.83 -9.40 3.40
CA ASP A 106 14.96 -9.22 4.32
C ASP A 106 15.67 -7.89 4.04
N GLY A 107 15.87 -7.54 2.77
CA GLY A 107 16.46 -6.28 2.35
C GLY A 107 15.66 -5.07 2.83
N ILE A 108 14.33 -5.08 2.64
CA ILE A 108 13.43 -4.04 3.15
C ILE A 108 13.61 -3.92 4.67
N ASN A 109 13.50 -5.04 5.38
CA ASN A 109 13.50 -5.02 6.85
C ASN A 109 14.84 -4.61 7.46
N LYS A 110 15.96 -4.99 6.83
CA LYS A 110 17.31 -4.65 7.27
C LYS A 110 17.57 -3.14 7.29
N PHE A 111 17.03 -2.40 6.32
CA PHE A 111 17.29 -0.97 6.17
C PHE A 111 16.10 -0.08 6.56
N PHE A 112 14.95 -0.67 6.90
CA PHE A 112 13.70 0.06 7.18
C PHE A 112 13.87 1.16 8.23
N GLU A 113 14.35 0.81 9.43
CA GLU A 113 14.50 1.77 10.53
C GLU A 113 15.44 2.92 10.17
N LYS A 114 16.57 2.61 9.53
CA LYS A 114 17.51 3.64 9.06
C LYS A 114 16.84 4.58 8.07
N ASN A 115 16.10 4.05 7.10
CA ASN A 115 15.38 4.84 6.10
C ASN A 115 14.25 5.69 6.72
N MET A 116 13.72 5.31 7.88
CA MET A 116 12.66 6.03 8.59
C MET A 116 13.19 7.07 9.59
N THR A 117 14.44 6.96 10.03
CA THR A 117 14.98 7.78 11.14
C THR A 117 16.18 8.63 10.77
N VAL A 118 16.95 8.27 9.74
CA VAL A 118 18.19 8.95 9.36
C VAL A 118 18.03 9.72 8.05
N PRO A 119 18.01 11.06 8.08
CA PRO A 119 18.06 11.87 6.86
C PRO A 119 19.41 11.72 6.16
N LYS A 120 19.39 11.58 4.83
CA LYS A 120 20.63 11.65 4.02
C LYS A 120 21.14 13.07 3.83
N VAL A 121 20.23 14.05 3.90
CA VAL A 121 20.52 15.48 3.75
C VAL A 121 20.05 16.19 5.02
N SER A 122 20.92 16.98 5.63
CA SER A 122 20.58 17.75 6.82
C SER A 122 19.37 18.66 6.56
N GLY A 123 18.43 18.70 7.52
CA GLY A 123 17.19 19.47 7.41
C GLY A 123 16.10 18.86 6.53
N LYS A 124 16.31 17.68 5.92
CA LYS A 124 15.26 16.95 5.18
C LYS A 124 14.66 15.82 6.01
N LEU A 125 13.50 15.34 5.58
CA LEU A 125 12.93 14.09 6.10
C LEU A 125 13.79 12.89 5.68
N PRO A 126 13.87 11.83 6.51
CA PRO A 126 14.35 10.53 6.08
C PRO A 126 13.60 10.03 4.84
N ASP A 127 14.31 9.43 3.89
CA ASP A 127 13.78 9.03 2.59
C ASP A 127 12.53 8.14 2.71
N GLY A 128 12.47 7.24 3.69
CA GLY A 128 11.31 6.38 3.92
C GLY A 128 10.06 7.15 4.33
N LYS A 129 10.23 8.21 5.14
CA LYS A 129 9.12 9.11 5.52
C LYS A 129 8.66 9.95 4.34
N GLN A 130 9.60 10.43 3.53
CA GLN A 130 9.29 11.17 2.31
C GLN A 130 8.51 10.30 1.33
N GLN A 131 8.97 9.07 1.08
CA GLN A 131 8.30 8.13 0.18
C GLN A 131 6.85 7.88 0.61
N ILE A 132 6.59 7.65 1.91
CA ILE A 132 5.22 7.50 2.43
C ILE A 132 4.36 8.73 2.11
N LEU A 133 4.89 9.94 2.32
CA LEU A 133 4.17 11.17 1.98
C LEU A 133 3.90 11.30 0.48
N ASP A 134 4.84 10.90 -0.37
CA ASP A 134 4.70 10.98 -1.82
C ASP A 134 3.56 10.07 -2.31
N HIS A 135 3.50 8.82 -1.82
CA HIS A 135 2.39 7.90 -2.09
C HIS A 135 1.04 8.48 -1.61
N LEU A 136 1.02 8.99 -0.38
CA LEU A 136 -0.17 9.61 0.21
C LEU A 136 -0.66 10.86 -0.53
N ASN A 137 0.25 11.64 -1.12
CA ASN A 137 -0.11 12.85 -1.86
C ASN A 137 -0.66 12.53 -3.26
N LYS A 138 -0.16 11.48 -3.91
CA LYS A 138 -0.53 11.14 -5.29
C LYS A 138 -1.70 10.14 -5.41
N ALA A 139 -2.21 9.59 -4.32
CA ALA A 139 -3.33 8.63 -4.34
C ALA A 139 -4.47 8.98 -3.38
N ASP A 140 -5.65 8.40 -3.64
CA ASP A 140 -6.81 8.47 -2.77
C ASP A 140 -6.81 7.37 -1.70
N ILE A 141 -6.25 6.21 -2.05
CA ILE A 141 -6.16 5.04 -1.17
C ILE A 141 -4.74 4.45 -1.29
N VAL A 142 -4.12 4.17 -0.16
CA VAL A 142 -2.77 3.60 -0.07
C VAL A 142 -2.82 2.27 0.71
N PRO A 143 -2.99 1.13 0.04
CA PRO A 143 -2.87 -0.17 0.66
C PRO A 143 -1.41 -0.48 0.99
N VAL A 144 -1.17 -1.00 2.21
CA VAL A 144 0.18 -1.27 2.72
C VAL A 144 0.27 -2.73 3.14
N ASP A 145 1.08 -3.53 2.45
CA ASP A 145 1.24 -4.96 2.76
C ASP A 145 2.13 -5.15 3.99
N PHE A 146 1.52 -5.44 5.14
CA PHE A 146 2.27 -5.64 6.38
C PHE A 146 2.92 -7.02 6.47
N ASN A 147 2.55 -7.96 5.58
CA ASN A 147 3.17 -9.28 5.56
C ASN A 147 4.65 -9.24 5.19
N VAL A 148 5.12 -8.16 4.56
CA VAL A 148 6.53 -7.99 4.23
C VAL A 148 7.33 -7.21 5.27
N LEU A 149 6.69 -6.72 6.34
CA LEU A 149 7.35 -5.98 7.41
C LEU A 149 7.39 -6.83 8.68
N THR A 150 8.55 -6.86 9.35
CA THR A 150 8.67 -7.43 10.69
C THR A 150 7.81 -6.65 11.70
N PRO A 151 7.40 -7.26 12.82
CA PRO A 151 6.63 -6.57 13.86
C PRO A 151 7.28 -5.27 14.36
N LYS A 152 8.63 -5.22 14.41
CA LYS A 152 9.37 -4.00 14.75
C LYS A 152 9.13 -2.89 13.72
N ASN A 153 9.26 -3.21 12.44
CA ASN A 153 9.11 -2.23 11.36
C ASN A 153 7.65 -1.81 11.14
N GLN A 154 6.69 -2.70 11.38
CA GLN A 154 5.26 -2.35 11.42
C GLN A 154 4.97 -1.29 12.49
N ARG A 155 5.58 -1.40 13.68
CA ARG A 155 5.46 -0.37 14.73
C ARG A 155 6.06 0.96 14.28
N ILE A 156 7.28 0.97 13.74
CA ILE A 156 7.92 2.19 13.22
C ILE A 156 7.05 2.88 12.16
N PHE A 157 6.47 2.11 11.23
CA PHE A 157 5.53 2.64 10.24
C PHE A 157 4.30 3.25 10.91
N THR A 158 3.66 2.49 11.80
CA THR A 158 2.42 2.88 12.49
C THR A 158 2.61 4.15 13.32
N ASP A 159 3.71 4.24 14.06
CA ASP A 159 4.05 5.43 14.88
C ASP A 159 4.22 6.66 14.01
N TYR A 160 4.88 6.53 12.85
CA TYR A 160 4.98 7.63 11.90
C TYR A 160 3.61 8.02 11.33
N VAL A 161 2.79 7.06 10.89
CA VAL A 161 1.45 7.35 10.36
C VAL A 161 0.58 8.08 11.37
N LYS A 162 0.63 7.70 12.65
CA LYS A 162 -0.12 8.36 13.72
C LYS A 162 0.28 9.82 13.93
N SER A 163 1.48 10.22 13.52
CA SER A 163 1.93 11.62 13.54
C SER A 163 1.40 12.46 12.37
N LEU A 164 0.83 11.85 11.33
CA LEU A 164 0.32 12.54 10.15
C LEU A 164 -1.08 13.13 10.40
N PRO A 165 -1.54 14.11 9.60
CA PRO A 165 -2.92 14.58 9.65
C PRO A 165 -3.93 13.45 9.42
N LYS A 166 -5.10 13.54 10.06
CA LYS A 166 -6.15 12.51 9.95
C LYS A 166 -6.56 12.22 8.50
N SER A 167 -6.59 13.25 7.66
CA SER A 167 -6.88 13.12 6.23
C SER A 167 -5.87 12.25 5.47
N GLN A 168 -4.62 12.18 5.92
CA GLN A 168 -3.60 11.29 5.36
C GLN A 168 -3.69 9.89 5.98
N GLN A 169 -3.94 9.80 7.29
CA GLN A 169 -4.15 8.51 7.97
C GLN A 169 -5.32 7.73 7.36
N ASP A 170 -6.40 8.42 6.98
CA ASP A 170 -7.60 7.77 6.43
C ASP A 170 -7.43 7.20 5.02
N LYS A 171 -6.40 7.61 4.29
CA LYS A 171 -6.05 7.00 3.00
C LYS A 171 -5.43 5.62 3.13
N ILE A 172 -4.81 5.33 4.28
CA ILE A 172 -4.05 4.09 4.48
C ILE A 172 -5.00 2.93 4.77
N ILE A 173 -4.75 1.79 4.14
CA ILE A 173 -5.37 0.51 4.47
C ILE A 173 -4.27 -0.52 4.70
N ILE A 174 -4.13 -1.00 5.93
CA ILE A 174 -3.17 -2.07 6.27
C ILE A 174 -3.73 -3.40 5.78
N MET A 175 -2.95 -4.14 5.00
CA MET A 175 -3.26 -5.49 4.55
C MET A 175 -2.49 -6.51 5.40
N ARG A 176 -3.19 -7.49 5.97
CA ARG A 176 -2.61 -8.57 6.77
C ARG A 176 -3.18 -9.94 6.38
#